data_AF-A0A4R5EM69-F1
#
_entry.id   AF-A0A4R5EM69-F1
#
_cell.length_a   1.000
_cell.length_b   1.000
_cell.length_c   1.000
_cell.angle_alpha   90.00
_cell.angle_beta   90.00
_cell.angle_gamma   90.00
#
_symmetry.space_group_name_H-M   'P 1'
#
loop_
_entity.id
_entity.type
_entity.pdbx_description
1 polymer ?
#
loop_
_entity_poly.entity_id
_entity_poly.type
_entity_poly.pdbx_seq_one_letter_code
_entity_poly.pdbx_strand_id
1 'polypeptide(L)'
;MLAPSVGNAGGRVIEGRVTTVRDVDTIVVVGTPVRLNGLDGPEVSTRPGRDAALFMRRLVGGKVVTCELNGERTYDRWVGVCFLEGQDIAAIAVSQGHALDCARYSGGRYHKYETPAAKSKIRRAGYC
;
A
#
# COMPACT_ATOMS: atom_id res chain seq x y z
N MET A 1 40.54 16.86 -3.02
CA MET A 1 39.38 16.89 -3.93
C MET A 1 38.14 16.58 -3.12
N LEU A 2 37.37 17.61 -2.77
CA LEU A 2 36.07 17.44 -2.11
C LEU A 2 35.03 17.13 -3.21
N ALA A 3 34.46 15.93 -3.18
CA ALA A 3 33.29 15.62 -3.99
C ALA A 3 32.07 16.34 -3.37
N PRO A 4 31.19 16.96 -4.19
CA PRO A 4 30.00 17.59 -3.66
C PRO A 4 29.03 16.51 -3.16
N SER A 5 28.62 16.62 -1.90
CA SER A 5 27.48 15.89 -1.35
C SER A 5 26.21 16.43 -1.98
N VAL A 6 25.73 15.75 -3.03
CA VAL A 6 24.38 15.95 -3.55
C VAL A 6 23.42 15.33 -2.54
N GLY A 7 22.94 16.14 -1.61
CA GLY A 7 21.74 15.84 -0.84
C GLY A 7 20.56 15.82 -1.81
N ASN A 8 20.19 14.64 -2.29
CA ASN A 8 19.02 14.49 -3.15
C ASN A 8 17.77 14.50 -2.26
N ALA A 9 16.95 15.54 -2.40
CA ALA A 9 15.58 15.52 -1.91
C ALA A 9 14.78 14.54 -2.79
N GLY A 10 14.85 13.25 -2.49
CA GLY A 10 14.28 12.18 -3.32
C GLY A 10 13.86 11.00 -2.46
N GLY A 11 12.66 10.50 -2.70
CA GLY A 11 12.10 9.34 -2.02
C GLY A 11 13.06 8.15 -1.97
N ARG A 12 13.02 7.39 -0.87
CA ARG A 12 13.85 6.20 -0.70
C ARG A 12 13.20 5.02 -1.40
N VAL A 13 13.93 4.33 -2.27
CA VAL A 13 13.49 3.04 -2.82
C VAL A 13 13.95 1.91 -1.90
N ILE A 14 13.05 0.97 -1.61
CA ILE A 14 13.40 -0.30 -0.96
C ILE A 14 12.95 -1.46 -1.85
N GLU A 15 13.77 -2.48 -1.97
CA GLU A 15 13.44 -3.70 -2.70
C GLU A 15 13.75 -4.90 -1.83
N GLY A 16 12.86 -5.89 -1.85
CA GLY A 16 13.11 -7.15 -1.17
C GLY A 16 11.87 -7.96 -0.90
N ARG A 17 12.07 -9.04 -0.14
CA ARG A 17 11.00 -9.99 0.16
C ARG A 17 10.00 -9.39 1.16
N VAL A 18 8.71 -9.59 0.90
CA VAL A 18 7.65 -9.36 1.89
C VAL A 18 7.70 -10.46 2.94
N THR A 19 8.07 -10.10 4.17
CA THR A 19 8.18 -11.03 5.31
C THR A 19 6.87 -11.15 6.07
N THR A 20 6.11 -10.05 6.16
CA THR A 20 4.86 -9.99 6.91
C THR A 20 3.86 -9.11 6.16
N VAL A 21 2.59 -9.53 6.15
CA VAL A 21 1.45 -8.67 5.79
C VAL A 21 0.67 -8.42 7.07
N ARG A 22 0.57 -7.16 7.48
CA ARG A 22 -0.19 -6.77 8.69
C ARG A 22 -1.67 -6.60 8.36
N ASP A 23 -1.95 -5.96 7.22
CA ASP A 23 -3.28 -5.54 6.77
C ASP A 23 -3.27 -5.51 5.22
N VAL A 24 -4.41 -5.20 4.59
CA VAL A 24 -4.44 -4.97 3.13
C VAL A 24 -3.61 -3.76 2.69
N ASP A 25 -3.42 -2.77 3.57
CA ASP A 25 -2.71 -1.53 3.27
C ASP A 25 -1.32 -1.44 3.88
N THR A 26 -0.86 -2.49 4.56
CA THR A 26 0.40 -2.47 5.29
C THR A 26 1.17 -3.79 5.11
N ILE A 27 2.33 -3.71 4.49
CA ILE A 27 3.25 -4.84 4.25
C ILE A 27 4.63 -4.56 4.88
N VAL A 28 5.40 -5.60 5.20
CA VAL A 28 6.75 -5.48 5.74
C VAL A 28 7.73 -6.03 4.71
N VAL A 29 8.62 -5.16 4.21
CA VAL A 29 9.60 -5.45 3.16
C VAL A 29 10.98 -5.37 3.78
N VAL A 30 11.73 -6.48 3.81
CA VAL A 30 13.07 -6.55 4.47
C VAL A 30 13.09 -5.89 5.87
N GLY A 31 12.08 -6.21 6.69
CA GLY A 31 11.94 -5.67 8.05
C GLY A 31 11.41 -4.24 8.15
N THR A 32 11.15 -3.58 7.02
CA THR A 32 10.60 -2.22 6.95
C THR A 32 9.08 -2.25 6.75
N PRO A 33 8.26 -1.80 7.72
CA PRO A 33 6.82 -1.66 7.52
C PRO A 33 6.52 -0.50 6.56
N VAL A 34 5.73 -0.78 5.53
CA VAL A 34 5.28 0.16 4.51
C VAL A 34 3.76 0.20 4.48
N ARG A 35 3.21 1.40 4.67
CA ARG A 35 1.81 1.73 4.41
C ARG A 35 1.67 2.14 2.94
N LEU A 36 0.79 1.46 2.21
CA LEU A 36 0.49 1.75 0.82
C LEU A 36 -0.23 3.10 0.74
N ASN A 37 0.40 4.05 0.05
CA ASN A 37 -0.10 5.41 -0.06
C ASN A 37 -1.44 5.43 -0.79
N GLY A 38 -2.46 5.99 -0.12
CA GLY A 38 -3.76 6.23 -0.73
C GLY A 38 -4.68 5.02 -0.78
N LEU A 39 -4.33 3.92 -0.10
CA LEU A 39 -5.17 2.74 -0.02
C LEU A 39 -6.03 2.74 1.25
N ASP A 40 -7.35 2.68 1.10
CA ASP A 40 -8.30 2.57 2.20
C ASP A 40 -8.80 1.12 2.35
N GLY A 41 -8.26 0.42 3.33
CA GLY A 41 -8.63 -0.96 3.64
C GLY A 41 -9.81 -1.05 4.61
N PRO A 42 -10.69 -2.07 4.49
CA PRO A 42 -11.72 -2.31 5.49
C PRO A 42 -11.12 -2.73 6.85
N GLU A 43 -11.78 -2.37 7.95
CA GLU A 43 -11.37 -2.73 9.30
C GLU A 43 -11.18 -4.26 9.45
N VAL A 44 -10.02 -4.72 9.94
CA VAL A 44 -9.65 -6.14 10.04
C VAL A 44 -10.59 -6.97 10.94
N SER A 45 -11.31 -6.32 11.85
CA SER A 45 -12.36 -6.91 12.70
C SER A 45 -13.60 -7.35 11.90
N THR A 46 -13.80 -6.80 10.70
CA THR A 46 -14.90 -7.12 9.81
C THR A 46 -14.57 -8.29 8.89
N ARG A 47 -15.59 -8.96 8.33
CA ARG A 47 -15.38 -10.01 7.31
C ARG A 47 -14.64 -9.48 6.08
N PRO A 48 -15.03 -8.33 5.47
CA PRO A 48 -14.26 -7.73 4.37
C PRO A 48 -12.79 -7.45 4.72
N GLY A 49 -12.49 -6.99 5.94
CA GLY A 49 -11.14 -6.76 6.43
C GLY A 49 -10.27 -8.02 6.46
N ARG A 50 -10.80 -9.11 7.01
CA ARG A 50 -10.11 -10.41 7.01
C ARG A 50 -9.87 -10.93 5.61
N ASP A 51 -10.87 -10.85 4.73
CA ASP A 51 -10.75 -11.29 3.34
C ASP A 51 -9.68 -10.47 2.58
N ALA A 52 -9.62 -9.16 2.82
CA ALA A 52 -8.62 -8.27 2.25
C ALA A 52 -7.19 -8.55 2.74
N ALA A 53 -7.02 -8.84 4.03
CA ALA A 53 -5.71 -9.23 4.58
C ALA A 53 -5.24 -10.59 4.03
N LEU A 54 -6.15 -11.57 3.90
CA LEU A 54 -5.86 -12.87 3.28
C LEU A 54 -5.49 -12.73 1.81
N PHE A 55 -6.20 -11.89 1.07
CA PHE A 55 -5.86 -11.54 -0.30
C PHE A 55 -4.45 -10.97 -0.40
N MET A 56 -4.11 -9.97 0.41
CA MET A 56 -2.79 -9.33 0.35
C MET A 56 -1.68 -10.32 0.71
N ARG A 57 -1.89 -11.19 1.71
CA ARG A 57 -0.99 -12.31 2.01
C ARG A 57 -0.74 -13.23 0.83
N ARG A 58 -1.79 -13.60 0.08
CA ARG A 58 -1.66 -14.44 -1.13
C ARG A 58 -0.97 -13.70 -2.28
N LEU A 59 -1.26 -12.41 -2.43
CA LEU A 59 -0.72 -11.60 -3.50
C LEU A 59 0.79 -11.42 -3.38
N VAL A 60 1.27 -11.00 -2.21
CA VAL A 60 2.66 -10.54 -2.03
C VAL A 60 3.49 -11.36 -1.03
N GLY A 61 2.87 -12.21 -0.21
CA GLY A 61 3.56 -12.93 0.85
C GLY A 61 4.72 -13.77 0.32
N GLY A 62 5.93 -13.50 0.83
CA GLY A 62 7.13 -14.17 0.39
C GLY A 62 7.63 -13.77 -1.01
N LYS A 63 6.99 -12.83 -1.72
CA LYS A 63 7.45 -12.33 -3.03
C LYS A 63 8.39 -11.13 -2.86
N VAL A 64 9.18 -10.85 -3.90
CA VAL A 64 10.00 -9.64 -3.97
C VAL A 64 9.15 -8.49 -4.51
N VAL A 65 9.20 -7.36 -3.84
CA VAL A 65 8.50 -6.12 -4.23
C VAL A 65 9.48 -4.95 -4.19
N THR A 66 9.20 -3.93 -4.99
CA THR A 66 9.92 -2.65 -4.97
C THR A 66 8.96 -1.58 -4.44
N CYS A 67 9.37 -0.83 -3.43
CA CYS A 67 8.57 0.25 -2.85
C CYS A 67 9.30 1.59 -2.98
N GLU A 68 8.62 2.56 -3.57
CA GLU A 68 9.03 3.96 -3.65
C GLU A 68 8.43 4.71 -2.46
N LEU A 69 9.25 5.04 -1.47
CA LEU A 69 8.82 5.74 -0.25
C LEU A 69 8.77 7.25 -0.49
N ASN A 70 7.71 7.91 -0.05
CA ASN A 70 7.53 9.36 -0.24
C ASN A 70 8.18 10.23 0.84
N GLY A 71 8.88 9.61 1.81
CA GLY A 71 9.51 10.29 2.95
C GLY A 71 8.60 10.49 4.16
N GLU A 72 7.28 10.30 4.02
CA GLU A 72 6.33 10.42 5.12
C GLU A 72 6.28 9.15 5.98
N ARG A 73 5.73 9.32 7.18
CA ARG A 73 5.62 8.29 8.20
C ARG A 73 4.22 8.28 8.81
N THR A 74 3.71 7.11 9.11
CA THR A 74 2.52 6.92 9.96
C THR A 74 2.88 5.95 11.07
N TYR A 75 3.13 6.47 12.26
CA TYR A 75 3.69 5.71 13.39
C TYR A 75 5.01 5.02 13.01
N ASP A 76 5.05 3.69 13.07
CA ASP A 76 6.22 2.87 12.74
C ASP A 76 6.35 2.57 11.23
N ARG A 77 5.40 3.00 10.41
CA ARG A 77 5.33 2.69 8.97
C ARG A 77 5.85 3.82 8.10
N TRP A 78 6.65 3.49 7.09
CA TRP A 78 6.93 4.39 5.97
C TRP A 78 5.74 4.43 5.04
N VAL A 79 5.50 5.57 4.38
CA VAL A 79 4.46 5.70 3.37
C VAL A 79 5.10 5.61 1.98
N GLY A 80 4.46 4.88 1.07
CA GLY A 80 4.99 4.71 -0.29
C GLY A 80 4.07 3.95 -1.23
N VAL A 81 4.48 3.85 -2.49
CA VAL A 81 3.83 3.01 -3.50
C VAL A 81 4.70 1.78 -3.72
N CYS A 82 4.09 0.60 -3.69
CA CYS A 82 4.80 -0.66 -3.84
C CYS A 82 4.34 -1.41 -5.09
N PHE A 83 5.29 -2.06 -5.73
CA PHE A 83 5.12 -2.75 -7.01
C PHE A 83 5.52 -4.21 -6.89
N LEU A 84 4.69 -5.09 -7.44
CA LEU A 84 5.00 -6.50 -7.67
C LEU A 84 5.16 -6.69 -9.17
N GLU A 85 6.37 -7.05 -9.63
CA GLU A 85 6.65 -7.23 -11.07
C GLU A 85 6.24 -6.00 -11.92
N GLY A 86 6.47 -4.80 -11.38
CA GLY A 86 6.10 -3.52 -12.01
C GLY A 86 4.63 -3.12 -11.89
N GLN A 87 3.78 -3.96 -11.29
CA GLN A 87 2.36 -3.66 -11.08
C GLN A 87 2.11 -3.04 -9.71
N ASP A 88 1.38 -1.93 -9.66
CA ASP A 88 1.00 -1.24 -8.42
C ASP A 88 0.09 -2.13 -7.55
N ILE A 89 0.60 -2.52 -6.38
CA ILE A 89 -0.09 -3.44 -5.46
C ILE A 89 -1.40 -2.85 -4.93
N ALA A 90 -1.45 -1.54 -4.69
CA ALA A 90 -2.65 -0.86 -4.22
C ALA A 90 -3.72 -0.84 -5.33
N ALA A 91 -3.32 -0.57 -6.58
CA ALA A 91 -4.22 -0.65 -7.72
C ALA A 91 -4.80 -2.07 -7.91
N ILE A 92 -3.98 -3.11 -7.76
CA ILE A 92 -4.45 -4.50 -7.79
C ILE A 92 -5.49 -4.71 -6.67
N ALA A 93 -5.20 -4.31 -5.43
CA ALA A 93 -6.11 -4.49 -4.30
C ALA A 93 -7.47 -3.80 -4.51
N VAL A 94 -7.48 -2.59 -5.05
CA VAL A 94 -8.72 -1.85 -5.36
C VAL A 94 -9.48 -2.53 -6.52
N SER A 95 -8.78 -2.92 -7.59
CA SER A 95 -9.41 -3.59 -8.75
C SER A 95 -10.02 -4.95 -8.41
N GLN A 96 -9.45 -5.66 -7.42
CA GLN A 96 -9.97 -6.93 -6.90
C GLN A 96 -11.02 -6.74 -5.79
N GLY A 97 -11.38 -5.50 -5.46
CA GLY A 97 -12.44 -5.17 -4.51
C GLY A 97 -12.10 -5.49 -3.05
N HIS A 98 -10.82 -5.37 -2.69
CA HIS A 98 -10.31 -5.56 -1.33
C HIS A 98 -10.00 -4.25 -0.59
N ALA A 99 -10.05 -3.12 -1.30
CA ALA A 99 -9.84 -1.79 -0.74
C ALA A 99 -10.57 -0.73 -1.60
N LEU A 100 -10.64 0.48 -1.09
CA LEU A 100 -11.13 1.67 -1.79
C LEU A 100 -10.01 2.69 -1.97
N ASP A 101 -10.25 3.67 -2.84
CA ASP A 101 -9.35 4.79 -3.02
C ASP A 101 -9.50 5.80 -1.88
N CYS A 102 -8.39 6.19 -1.26
CA CYS A 102 -8.32 7.31 -0.35
C CYS A 102 -7.82 8.56 -1.09
N ALA A 103 -8.73 9.22 -1.82
CA ALA A 103 -8.42 10.29 -2.76
C ALA A 103 -7.59 11.43 -2.13
N ARG A 104 -7.81 11.73 -0.85
CA ARG A 104 -7.03 12.73 -0.09
C ARG A 104 -5.52 12.49 -0.15
N TYR A 105 -5.08 11.24 -0.12
CA TYR A 105 -3.66 10.88 -0.13
C TYR A 105 -3.20 10.36 -1.50
N SER A 106 -4.08 9.67 -2.25
CA SER A 106 -3.73 9.14 -3.56
C SER A 106 -3.79 10.18 -4.69
N GLY A 107 -4.51 11.29 -4.50
CA GLY A 107 -4.88 12.21 -5.57
C GLY A 107 -5.90 11.64 -6.56
N GLY A 108 -6.67 10.62 -6.16
CA GLY A 108 -7.63 9.94 -7.03
C GLY A 108 -7.03 8.79 -7.85
N ARG A 109 -5.77 8.41 -7.60
CA ARG A 109 -5.01 7.43 -8.40
C ARG A 109 -5.76 6.12 -8.61
N TYR A 110 -6.53 5.67 -7.62
CA TYR A 110 -7.20 4.37 -7.65
C TYR A 110 -8.71 4.43 -7.92
N HIS A 111 -9.31 5.62 -8.05
CA HIS A 111 -10.76 5.77 -8.19
C HIS A 111 -11.35 4.92 -9.34
N LYS A 112 -10.66 4.90 -10.48
CA LYS A 112 -11.07 4.14 -11.68
C LYS A 112 -11.03 2.62 -11.51
N TYR A 113 -10.34 2.12 -10.48
CA TYR A 113 -10.26 0.68 -10.19
C TYR A 113 -11.33 0.24 -9.18
N GLU A 114 -12.03 1.17 -8.51
CA GLU A 114 -13.00 0.80 -7.49
C GLU A 114 -14.19 0.06 -8.11
N THR A 115 -14.55 -1.09 -7.55
CA THR A 115 -15.67 -1.90 -8.03
C THR A 115 -16.98 -1.56 -7.28
N PRO A 116 -18.15 -1.67 -7.93
CA PRO A 116 -19.44 -1.49 -7.25
C PRO A 116 -19.63 -2.41 -6.05
N ALA A 117 -19.16 -3.66 -6.17
CA ALA A 117 -19.22 -4.65 -5.09
C ALA A 117 -18.32 -4.30 -3.89
N ALA A 118 -17.19 -3.62 -4.12
CA ALA A 118 -16.38 -3.08 -3.02
C ALA A 118 -17.09 -1.92 -2.32
N LYS A 119 -17.66 -0.99 -3.09
CA LYS A 119 -18.38 0.18 -2.54
C LYS A 119 -19.61 -0.19 -1.72
N SER A 120 -20.27 -1.31 -2.01
CA SER A 120 -21.44 -1.76 -1.25
C SER A 120 -21.09 -2.44 0.08
N LYS A 121 -19.84 -2.94 0.25
CA LYS A 121 -19.43 -3.73 1.42
C LYS A 121 -18.36 -3.05 2.29
N ILE A 122 -17.57 -2.13 1.73
CA ILE A 122 -16.51 -1.41 2.43
C ILE A 122 -17.01 -0.01 2.75
N ARG A 123 -17.02 0.34 4.03
CA ARG A 123 -17.26 1.71 4.47
C ARG A 123 -15.96 2.50 4.33
N ARG A 124 -15.93 3.45 3.39
CA ARG A 124 -14.79 4.36 3.22
C ARG A 124 -14.55 5.14 4.52
N ALA A 125 -13.29 5.28 4.93
CA ALA A 125 -12.94 6.09 6.08
C ALA A 125 -13.27 7.57 5.82
N GLY A 126 -13.84 8.27 6.79
CA GLY A 126 -14.32 9.66 6.57
C GLY A 126 -13.23 10.71 6.38
N TYR A 127 -11.95 10.35 6.56
CA TYR A 127 -10.81 11.22 6.24
C TYR A 127 -10.29 11.03 4.81
N CYS A 128 -10.80 10.01 4.12
CA CYS A 128 -10.75 9.85 2.68
C CYS A 128 -11.96 10.57 2.06
#